data_AF-A0A0K8UL92-F1
#
_entry.id   AF-A0A0K8UL92-F1
#
_cell.length_a   1.000
_cell.length_b   1.000
_cell.length_c   1.000
_cell.angle_alpha   90.00
_cell.angle_beta   90.00
_cell.angle_gamma   90.00
#
_symmetry.space_group_name_H-M   'P 1'
#
loop_
_entity.id
_entity.type
_entity.pdbx_description
1 polymer ?
#
loop_
_entity_poly.entity_id
_entity_poly.type
_entity_poly.pdbx_seq_one_letter_code
_entity_poly.pdbx_strand_id
1 'polypeptide(L)'
;MVMAVILLIAIAVLLAFYCNFHLGKGATVYLKPLLTRYLSSNGGLAAADARLFRPEDGAMEIPRPRCVWDIPGPLPIPFLGTKWVFFVFFRKYKMSLMHEMYADWHRKYGEIALEVLTSGLPIVHLFNRDDLEKVLKYPSRYPFRPPLTLS
;
A
#
# COMPACT_ATOMS: atom_id res chain seq x y z
N MET A 1 -11.15 45.23 -17.26
CA MET A 1 -11.28 43.78 -17.48
C MET A 1 -9.92 43.07 -17.48
N VAL A 2 -8.94 43.54 -18.26
CA VAL A 2 -7.59 42.93 -18.35
C VAL A 2 -6.86 42.83 -17.00
N MET A 3 -6.89 43.89 -16.18
CA MET A 3 -6.24 43.88 -14.85
C MET A 3 -6.81 42.85 -13.86
N ALA A 4 -8.11 42.57 -13.91
CA ALA A 4 -8.75 41.59 -13.03
C ALA A 4 -8.40 40.15 -13.42
N VAL A 5 -8.25 39.88 -14.72
CA VAL A 5 -7.83 38.57 -15.23
C VAL A 5 -6.38 38.28 -14.85
N ILE A 6 -5.49 39.28 -14.96
CA ILE A 6 -4.08 39.16 -14.56
C ILE A 6 -3.96 38.86 -13.06
N LEU A 7 -4.77 39.51 -12.21
CA LEU A 7 -4.75 39.28 -10.77
C LEU A 7 -5.19 37.86 -10.40
N LEU A 8 -6.24 37.33 -11.05
CA LEU A 8 -6.71 35.96 -10.82
C LEU A 8 -5.68 34.91 -11.24
N ILE A 9 -5.00 35.12 -12.36
CA ILE A 9 -3.94 34.21 -12.83
C ILE A 9 -2.76 34.22 -11.83
N ALA A 10 -2.36 35.40 -11.34
CA ALA A 10 -1.28 35.52 -10.36
C ALA A 10 -1.61 34.81 -9.03
N ILE A 11 -2.83 34.95 -8.52
CA ILE A 11 -3.28 34.26 -7.30
C ILE A 11 -3.30 32.74 -7.50
N ALA A 12 -3.78 32.25 -8.66
CA ALA A 12 -3.80 30.82 -8.97
C ALA A 12 -2.38 30.23 -9.06
N VAL A 13 -1.43 30.95 -9.66
CA VAL A 13 -0.03 30.53 -9.74
C VAL A 13 0.63 30.52 -8.35
N LEU A 14 0.37 31.53 -7.52
CA LEU A 14 0.89 31.58 -6.15
C LEU A 14 0.31 30.46 -5.28
N LEU A 15 -0.99 30.18 -5.38
CA LEU A 15 -1.62 29.06 -4.68
C LEU A 15 -1.07 27.72 -5.17
N ALA A 16 -0.91 27.53 -6.48
CA ALA A 16 -0.32 26.33 -7.04
C ALA A 16 1.13 26.14 -6.55
N PHE A 17 1.93 27.21 -6.52
CA PHE A 17 3.30 27.18 -6.02
C PHE A 17 3.35 26.87 -4.52
N TYR A 18 2.45 27.46 -3.72
CA TYR A 18 2.34 27.22 -2.29
C TYR A 18 1.93 25.77 -1.98
N CYS A 19 0.94 25.24 -2.71
CA CYS A 19 0.51 23.85 -2.59
C CYS A 19 1.63 22.87 -2.98
N ASN A 20 2.34 23.10 -4.09
CA ASN A 20 3.45 22.23 -4.53
C ASN A 20 4.65 22.29 -3.55
N PHE A 21 4.98 23.48 -3.03
CA PHE A 21 6.13 23.68 -2.16
C PHE A 21 5.92 23.09 -0.75
N HIS A 22 4.72 23.22 -0.18
CA HIS A 22 4.42 22.64 1.14
C HIS A 22 4.29 21.11 1.07
N LEU A 23 3.74 20.58 -0.02
CA LEU A 23 3.61 19.13 -0.22
C LEU A 23 4.99 18.45 -0.40
N GLY A 24 5.94 19.11 -1.07
CA GLY A 24 7.31 18.60 -1.25
C GLY A 24 8.14 18.55 0.05
N LYS A 25 8.02 19.55 0.92
CA LYS A 25 8.71 19.59 2.22
C LYS A 25 8.10 18.61 3.23
N GLY A 26 6.77 18.52 3.27
CA GLY A 26 6.07 17.50 4.07
C GLY A 26 6.45 16.09 3.62
N ALA A 27 6.35 15.81 2.32
CA ALA A 27 6.66 14.49 1.79
C ALA A 27 8.11 14.06 2.13
N THR A 28 9.11 14.91 1.95
CA THR A 28 10.51 14.52 2.21
C THR A 28 10.83 14.29 3.69
N VAL A 29 10.19 15.00 4.62
CA VAL A 29 10.40 14.83 6.07
C VAL A 29 9.65 13.60 6.60
N TYR A 30 8.46 13.28 6.08
CA TYR A 30 7.64 12.16 6.55
C TYR A 30 7.85 10.84 5.76
N LEU A 31 8.14 10.88 4.45
CA LEU A 31 8.41 9.65 3.67
C LEU A 31 9.79 9.07 3.98
N LYS A 32 10.82 9.88 4.18
CA LYS A 32 12.20 9.38 4.39
C LYS A 32 12.30 8.35 5.53
N PRO A 33 11.80 8.60 6.75
CA PRO A 33 11.91 7.61 7.82
C PRO A 33 11.10 6.33 7.56
N LEU A 34 10.01 6.41 6.80
CA LEU A 34 9.18 5.26 6.46
C LEU A 34 9.75 4.45 5.30
N LEU A 35 10.30 5.10 4.28
CA LEU A 35 11.08 4.46 3.22
C LEU A 35 12.32 3.79 3.80
N THR A 36 13.01 4.41 4.75
CA THR A 36 14.16 3.78 5.42
C THR A 36 13.74 2.52 6.21
N ARG A 37 12.58 2.54 6.90
CA ARG A 37 12.06 1.33 7.58
C ARG A 37 11.61 0.25 6.58
N TYR A 38 10.99 0.63 5.48
CA TYR A 38 10.58 -0.29 4.42
C TYR A 38 11.77 -0.91 3.69
N LEU A 39 12.77 -0.11 3.29
CA LEU A 39 14.01 -0.58 2.66
C LEU A 39 14.84 -1.43 3.62
N SER A 40 14.86 -1.11 4.91
CA SER A 40 15.53 -1.91 5.94
C SER A 40 14.81 -3.26 6.17
N SER A 41 13.48 -3.29 6.14
CA SER A 41 12.70 -4.55 6.19
C SER A 41 12.87 -5.39 4.91
N ASN A 42 12.99 -4.74 3.76
CA ASN A 42 13.34 -5.38 2.48
C ASN A 42 14.84 -5.61 2.30
N GLY A 43 15.65 -5.50 3.37
CA GLY A 43 17.08 -5.82 3.41
C GLY A 43 17.46 -7.24 2.99
N GLY A 44 16.50 -8.07 2.57
CA GLY A 44 16.75 -9.28 1.80
C GLY A 44 17.33 -9.04 0.40
N LEU A 45 17.35 -7.80 -0.12
CA LEU A 45 18.05 -7.49 -1.38
C LEU A 45 19.58 -7.38 -1.22
N ALA A 46 20.09 -7.13 -0.01
CA ALA A 46 21.53 -7.20 0.26
C ALA A 46 22.08 -8.64 0.27
N ALA A 47 21.20 -9.65 0.28
CA ALA A 47 21.59 -11.05 0.15
C ALA A 47 21.77 -11.51 -1.31
N ALA A 48 21.46 -10.66 -2.31
CA ALA A 48 21.64 -11.01 -3.72
C ALA A 48 23.11 -10.92 -4.17
N ASP A 49 23.95 -10.15 -3.49
CA ASP A 49 25.38 -9.99 -3.83
C ASP A 49 26.27 -11.08 -3.20
N ALA A 50 25.74 -11.87 -2.26
CA ALA A 50 26.45 -13.01 -1.67
C ALA A 50 26.42 -14.28 -2.54
N ARG A 51 25.79 -14.25 -3.74
CA ARG A 51 25.67 -15.43 -4.61
C ARG A 51 26.92 -15.77 -5.41
N LEU A 52 28.05 -15.07 -5.23
CA LEU A 52 29.33 -15.45 -5.82
C LEU A 52 30.18 -16.42 -4.99
N PHE A 53 29.74 -16.80 -3.78
CA PHE A 53 30.42 -17.85 -3.02
C PHE A 53 29.42 -18.90 -2.56
N ARG A 54 29.40 -20.02 -3.27
CA ARG A 54 28.72 -21.25 -2.87
C ARG A 54 29.70 -22.09 -2.04
N PRO A 55 29.47 -22.26 -0.74
CA PRO A 55 29.78 -23.50 -0.05
C PRO A 55 28.48 -24.26 0.21
N GLU A 56 28.50 -25.51 -0.25
CA GLU A 56 27.44 -26.50 -0.09
C GLU A 56 27.43 -26.99 1.36
N ASP A 57 26.74 -26.33 2.28
CA ASP A 57 26.55 -26.85 3.64
C ASP A 57 25.09 -26.67 4.08
N GLY A 58 24.43 -27.81 4.36
CA GLY A 58 23.00 -27.93 4.63
C GLY A 58 22.54 -27.33 5.96
N ALA A 59 22.50 -26.00 6.05
CA ALA A 59 21.76 -25.31 7.08
C ALA A 59 20.31 -25.11 6.60
N MET A 60 19.37 -25.89 7.15
CA MET A 60 17.95 -25.58 7.03
C MET A 60 17.69 -24.27 7.76
N GLU A 61 17.68 -23.15 7.02
CA GLU A 61 17.22 -21.87 7.54
C GLU A 61 15.74 -22.04 7.92
N ILE A 62 15.44 -22.06 9.22
CA ILE A 62 14.05 -22.00 9.71
C ILE A 62 13.46 -20.70 9.15
N PRO A 63 12.48 -20.76 8.23
CA PRO A 63 11.95 -19.55 7.61
C PRO A 63 11.37 -18.70 8.73
N ARG A 64 11.88 -17.47 8.87
CA ARG A 64 11.34 -16.53 9.85
C ARG A 64 9.84 -16.40 9.60
N PRO A 65 8.99 -16.46 10.64
CA PRO A 65 7.56 -16.34 10.46
C PRO A 65 7.26 -15.01 9.77
N ARG A 66 6.79 -15.07 8.51
CA ARG A 66 6.46 -13.89 7.73
C ARG A 66 5.32 -13.15 8.41
N CYS A 67 5.54 -11.88 8.66
CA CYS A 67 4.55 -10.99 9.25
C CYS A 67 3.63 -10.43 8.16
N VAL A 68 2.49 -9.88 8.58
CA VAL A 68 1.49 -9.28 7.67
C VAL A 68 2.10 -8.20 6.76
N TRP A 69 3.17 -7.55 7.21
CA TRP A 69 3.87 -6.50 6.48
C TRP A 69 4.82 -7.00 5.38
N ASP A 70 5.13 -8.30 5.36
CA ASP A 70 5.94 -8.94 4.31
C ASP A 70 5.11 -9.29 3.08
N ILE A 71 3.78 -9.13 3.15
CA ILE A 71 2.85 -9.38 2.05
C ILE A 71 3.04 -8.29 0.98
N PRO A 72 3.16 -8.67 -0.30
CA PRO A 72 3.30 -7.69 -1.38
C PRO A 72 2.04 -6.83 -1.49
N GLY A 73 2.21 -5.53 -1.71
CA GLY A 73 1.08 -4.61 -1.80
C GLY A 73 1.51 -3.18 -2.16
N PRO A 74 0.56 -2.29 -2.47
CA PRO A 74 0.89 -0.91 -2.77
C PRO A 74 1.38 -0.19 -1.52
N LEU A 75 2.46 0.58 -1.70
CA LEU A 75 3.17 1.23 -0.61
C LEU A 75 2.21 2.09 0.24
N PRO A 76 2.09 1.86 1.55
CA PRO A 76 1.22 2.67 2.39
C PRO A 76 1.89 4.02 2.69
N ILE A 77 1.17 5.12 2.43
CA ILE A 77 1.60 6.46 2.84
C ILE A 77 1.04 6.73 4.24
N PRO A 78 1.83 7.27 5.18
CA PRO A 78 1.34 7.63 6.51
C PRO A 78 0.17 8.63 6.38
N PHE A 79 -0.84 8.48 7.25
CA PHE A 79 -2.08 9.26 7.25
C PHE A 79 -3.06 9.05 6.10
N LEU A 80 -2.64 8.66 4.90
CA LEU A 80 -3.57 8.39 3.79
C LEU A 80 -3.81 6.88 3.57
N GLY A 81 -2.91 6.04 4.08
CA GLY A 81 -2.90 4.60 3.83
C GLY A 81 -2.47 4.30 2.40
N THR A 82 -3.00 3.25 1.81
CA THR A 82 -2.83 2.85 0.41
C THR A 82 -3.75 3.63 -0.55
N LYS A 83 -4.70 4.40 -0.01
CA LYS A 83 -5.71 5.15 -0.81
C LYS A 83 -5.15 6.32 -1.63
N TRP A 84 -3.90 6.72 -1.42
CA TRP A 84 -3.23 7.72 -2.27
C TRP A 84 -3.14 7.31 -3.74
N VAL A 85 -3.16 6.00 -4.02
CA VAL A 85 -3.18 5.48 -5.39
C VAL A 85 -4.40 6.02 -6.13
N PHE A 86 -5.57 6.11 -5.48
CA PHE A 86 -6.76 6.71 -6.09
C PHE A 86 -6.61 8.22 -6.37
N PHE A 87 -5.84 8.93 -5.55
CA PHE A 87 -5.61 10.37 -5.74
C PHE A 87 -4.61 10.66 -6.86
N VAL A 88 -3.48 9.93 -6.91
CA VAL A 88 -2.46 10.09 -7.96
C VAL A 88 -2.95 9.56 -9.31
N PHE A 89 -3.70 8.46 -9.29
CA PHE A 89 -4.27 7.85 -10.48
C PHE A 89 -5.75 8.20 -10.64
N PHE A 90 -6.22 9.35 -10.16
CA PHE A 90 -7.62 9.80 -10.24
C PHE A 90 -8.21 9.74 -11.66
N ARG A 91 -7.34 9.74 -12.68
CA ARG A 91 -7.71 9.60 -14.09
C ARG A 91 -7.72 8.15 -14.63
N LYS A 92 -7.03 7.21 -13.97
CA LYS A 92 -6.97 5.78 -14.33
C LYS A 92 -7.94 4.91 -13.53
N TYR A 93 -8.14 5.19 -12.24
CA TYR A 93 -9.03 4.39 -11.39
C TYR A 93 -10.25 5.21 -10.97
N LYS A 94 -11.39 4.97 -11.63
CA LYS A 94 -12.68 5.48 -11.16
C LYS A 94 -13.16 4.60 -10.00
N MET A 95 -13.77 5.20 -8.98
CA MET A 95 -14.41 4.45 -7.88
C MET A 95 -15.50 3.47 -8.37
N SER A 96 -16.04 3.67 -9.58
CA SER A 96 -16.97 2.74 -10.22
C SER A 96 -16.31 1.45 -10.75
N LEU A 97 -14.98 1.39 -10.81
CA LEU A 97 -14.18 0.31 -11.42
C LEU A 97 -13.22 -0.34 -10.40
N MET A 98 -13.68 -0.50 -9.16
CA MET A 98 -12.89 -1.17 -8.10
C MET A 98 -12.50 -2.59 -8.49
N HIS A 99 -13.32 -3.28 -9.27
CA HIS A 99 -13.02 -4.62 -9.78
C HIS A 99 -11.82 -4.63 -10.73
N GLU A 100 -11.68 -3.63 -11.61
CA GLU A 100 -10.50 -3.50 -12.48
C GLU A 100 -9.25 -3.21 -11.65
N MET A 101 -9.38 -2.38 -10.61
CA MET A 101 -8.29 -2.12 -9.68
C MET A 101 -7.83 -3.40 -8.98
N TYR A 102 -8.75 -4.24 -8.50
CA TYR A 102 -8.41 -5.53 -7.89
C TYR A 102 -7.78 -6.50 -8.89
N ALA A 103 -8.24 -6.51 -10.14
CA ALA A 103 -7.63 -7.32 -11.21
C ALA A 103 -6.18 -6.86 -11.52
N ASP A 104 -5.95 -5.54 -11.55
CA ASP A 104 -4.62 -4.96 -11.70
C ASP A 104 -3.71 -5.30 -10.51
N TRP A 105 -4.25 -5.27 -9.29
CA TRP A 105 -3.51 -5.63 -8.08
C TRP A 105 -3.15 -7.10 -8.08
N HIS A 106 -4.07 -7.98 -8.46
CA HIS A 106 -3.79 -9.40 -8.64
C HIS A 106 -2.68 -9.62 -9.67
N ARG A 107 -2.73 -8.91 -10.80
CA ARG A 107 -1.68 -8.99 -11.83
C ARG A 107 -0.32 -8.47 -11.36
N LYS A 108 -0.29 -7.44 -10.49
CA LYS A 108 0.94 -6.76 -10.07
C LYS A 108 1.60 -7.35 -8.83
N TYR A 109 0.80 -7.76 -7.84
CA TYR A 109 1.26 -8.25 -6.53
C TYR A 109 1.07 -9.76 -6.35
N GLY A 110 0.22 -10.39 -7.18
CA GLY A 110 -0.04 -11.82 -7.16
C GLY A 110 -1.31 -12.20 -6.39
N GLU A 111 -1.35 -13.44 -5.91
CA GLU A 111 -2.52 -14.07 -5.30
C GLU A 111 -2.93 -13.47 -3.95
N ILE A 112 -2.03 -12.75 -3.29
CA ILE A 112 -2.25 -12.09 -2.00
C ILE A 112 -1.76 -10.64 -2.13
N ALA A 113 -2.58 -9.67 -1.75
CA ALA A 113 -2.20 -8.27 -1.73
C ALA A 113 -2.50 -7.60 -0.39
N LEU A 114 -1.57 -6.76 0.09
CA LEU A 114 -1.76 -5.97 1.31
C LEU A 114 -2.26 -4.56 0.97
N GLU A 115 -3.39 -4.16 1.53
CA GLU A 115 -3.85 -2.77 1.56
C GLU A 115 -3.76 -2.25 2.99
N VAL A 116 -3.30 -1.02 3.19
CA VAL A 116 -3.33 -0.38 4.52
C VAL A 116 -4.35 0.75 4.50
N LEU A 117 -5.29 0.71 5.43
CA LEU A 117 -6.26 1.78 5.60
C LEU A 117 -5.60 3.07 6.10
N THR A 118 -6.30 4.18 5.92
CA THR A 118 -5.98 5.49 6.51
C THR A 118 -5.80 5.42 8.04
N SER A 119 -6.50 4.49 8.71
CA SER A 119 -6.37 4.20 10.14
C SER A 119 -5.15 3.36 10.52
N GLY A 120 -4.32 2.96 9.55
CA GLY A 120 -3.16 2.07 9.78
C GLY A 120 -3.51 0.59 9.90
N LEU A 121 -4.79 0.22 9.70
CA LEU A 121 -5.23 -1.17 9.73
C LEU A 121 -4.83 -1.89 8.44
N PRO A 122 -4.05 -3.00 8.51
CA PRO A 122 -3.75 -3.81 7.35
C PRO A 122 -4.96 -4.69 6.95
N ILE A 123 -5.35 -4.59 5.69
CA ILE A 123 -6.32 -5.45 5.02
C ILE A 123 -5.56 -6.36 4.07
N VAL A 124 -5.78 -7.66 4.20
CA VAL A 124 -5.22 -8.65 3.28
C VAL A 124 -6.30 -9.06 2.28
N HIS A 125 -6.02 -8.87 1.00
CA HIS A 125 -6.84 -9.31 -0.11
C HIS A 125 -6.37 -10.68 -0.57
N LEU A 126 -7.28 -11.66 -0.62
CA LEU A 126 -7.03 -13.01 -1.10
C LEU A 126 -7.76 -13.20 -2.42
N PHE A 127 -7.01 -13.51 -3.47
CA PHE A 127 -7.57 -13.77 -4.80
C PHE A 127 -7.71 -15.27 -5.08
N ASN A 128 -6.94 -16.11 -4.39
CA ASN A 128 -7.01 -17.56 -4.53
C ASN A 128 -8.17 -18.14 -3.70
N ARG A 129 -8.95 -19.03 -4.33
CA ARG A 129 -10.08 -19.74 -3.71
C ARG A 129 -9.63 -20.63 -2.56
N ASP A 130 -8.52 -21.35 -2.71
CA ASP A 130 -8.06 -22.32 -1.72
C ASP A 130 -7.68 -21.63 -0.41
N ASP A 131 -7.05 -20.45 -0.51
CA ASP A 131 -6.67 -19.64 0.65
C ASP A 131 -7.87 -18.98 1.30
N LEU A 132 -8.84 -18.52 0.50
CA LEU A 132 -10.11 -18.01 1.02
C LEU A 132 -10.86 -19.09 1.81
N GLU A 133 -10.91 -20.32 1.30
CA GLU A 133 -11.54 -21.45 1.96
C GLU A 133 -10.86 -21.81 3.29
N LYS A 134 -9.53 -21.78 3.34
CA LYS A 134 -8.78 -21.97 4.60
C LYS A 134 -9.14 -20.92 5.63
N VAL A 135 -9.19 -19.63 5.25
CA VAL A 135 -9.51 -18.54 6.18
C VAL A 135 -10.96 -18.62 6.66
N LEU A 136 -11.90 -18.96 5.79
CA LEU A 136 -13.32 -19.07 6.15
C LEU A 136 -13.61 -20.28 7.04
N LYS A 137 -12.90 -21.39 6.84
CA LYS A 137 -13.02 -22.60 7.68
C LYS A 137 -12.24 -22.48 8.98
N TYR A 138 -11.26 -21.57 9.05
CA TYR A 138 -10.44 -21.40 10.23
C TYR A 138 -11.33 -20.92 11.40
N PRO A 139 -11.36 -21.64 12.54
CA PRO A 139 -12.18 -21.27 13.68
C PRO A 139 -11.59 -20.03 14.35
N SER A 140 -11.98 -18.86 13.85
CA SER A 140 -11.55 -17.57 14.36
C SER A 140 -12.73 -16.76 14.86
N ARG A 141 -12.45 -15.67 15.57
CA ARG A 141 -13.48 -14.69 15.97
C ARG A 141 -14.17 -14.03 14.77
N TYR A 142 -13.60 -14.18 13.57
CA TYR A 142 -14.08 -13.67 12.30
C TYR A 142 -14.44 -14.82 11.35
N PRO A 143 -15.45 -14.65 10.45
CA PRO A 143 -16.20 -13.43 10.21
C PRO A 143 -17.17 -13.12 11.35
N PHE A 144 -17.20 -11.86 11.79
CA PHE A 144 -18.17 -11.39 12.78
C PHE A 144 -19.55 -11.48 12.12
N ARG A 145 -20.36 -12.45 12.54
CA ARG A 145 -21.76 -12.54 12.16
C ARG A 145 -22.56 -11.75 13.20
N PRO A 146 -23.15 -10.59 12.84
CA PRO A 146 -24.04 -9.89 13.75
C PRO A 146 -25.15 -10.85 14.20
N PRO A 147 -25.48 -10.92 15.50
CA PRO A 147 -26.61 -11.72 15.95
C PRO A 147 -27.88 -11.17 15.29
N LEU A 148 -28.69 -12.07 14.70
CA LEU A 148 -30.04 -11.76 14.25
C LEU A 148 -30.91 -11.58 15.49
N THR A 149 -30.83 -10.42 16.14
CA THR A 149 -31.80 -10.06 17.16
C THR A 149 -33.10 -9.71 16.44
N LEU A 150 -33.97 -10.70 16.25
CA LEU A 150 -35.40 -10.46 16.05
C LEU A 150 -35.94 -9.94 17.39
N SER A 151 -36.03 -8.61 17.52
CA SER A 151 -36.75 -7.91 18.59
C SER A 151 -38.21 -7.75 18.22
#